data_AF-A0A1K0G8A5-F1
#
_entry.id   AF-A0A1K0G8A5-F1
#
_cell.length_a   1.000
_cell.length_b   1.000
_cell.length_c   1.000
_cell.angle_alpha   90.00
_cell.angle_beta   90.00
_cell.angle_gamma   90.00
#
_symmetry.space_group_name_H-M   'P 1'
#
loop_
_entity.id
_entity.type
_entity.pdbx_description
1 polymer ?
#
loop_
_entity_poly.entity_id
_entity_poly.type
_entity_poly.pdbx_seq_one_letter_code
_entity_poly.pdbx_strand_id
1 'polypeptide(L)'
;MAADVNIPGDELKEAQDMLAFVHDFIDIGHHTFDFDAAFGPELSRGSAQNFENKWEDGKHQLQRQVKELRDAIGSILDSFDKTDQDAAKSLDAGQR
;
A
#
# COMPACT_ATOMS: atom_id res chain seq x y z
N MET A 1 -20.52 -23.17 -18.97
CA MET A 1 -19.76 -22.04 -19.53
C MET A 1 -18.94 -21.51 -18.38
N ALA A 2 -17.63 -21.76 -18.36
CA ALA A 2 -16.76 -21.13 -17.38
C ALA A 2 -16.81 -19.62 -17.67
N ALA A 3 -17.18 -18.81 -16.69
CA ALA A 3 -17.05 -17.37 -16.84
C ALA A 3 -15.55 -17.11 -17.06
N ASP A 4 -15.19 -16.49 -18.19
CA ASP A 4 -13.82 -16.02 -18.39
C ASP A 4 -13.49 -15.11 -17.21
N VAL A 5 -12.60 -15.59 -16.36
CA VAL A 5 -12.07 -14.81 -15.25
C VAL A 5 -11.10 -13.82 -15.88
N ASN A 6 -11.63 -12.71 -16.38
CA ASN A 6 -10.84 -11.61 -16.90
C ASN A 6 -10.29 -10.80 -15.73
N ILE A 7 -8.97 -10.84 -15.56
CA ILE A 7 -8.31 -10.09 -14.49
C ILE A 7 -7.54 -8.93 -15.11
N PRO A 8 -7.85 -7.70 -14.67
CA PRO A 8 -7.25 -6.49 -15.20
C PRO A 8 -5.82 -6.33 -14.63
N GLY A 9 -4.86 -7.06 -15.20
CA GLY A 9 -3.49 -7.12 -14.71
C GLY A 9 -2.76 -5.78 -14.79
N ASP A 10 -3.02 -5.00 -15.83
CA ASP A 10 -2.45 -3.66 -16.00
C ASP A 10 -3.01 -2.70 -14.95
N GLU A 11 -4.31 -2.75 -14.68
CA GLU A 11 -4.98 -1.91 -13.68
C GLU A 11 -4.58 -2.28 -12.25
N LEU A 12 -4.37 -3.58 -11.97
CA LEU A 12 -3.82 -4.03 -10.69
C LEU A 12 -2.39 -3.50 -10.50
N LYS A 13 -1.58 -3.50 -11.55
CA LYS A 13 -0.22 -2.95 -11.49
C LYS A 13 -0.24 -1.43 -11.30
N GLU A 14 -1.12 -0.73 -12.00
CA GLU A 14 -1.32 0.72 -11.82
C GLU A 14 -1.76 1.05 -10.39
N ALA A 15 -2.67 0.26 -9.81
CA ALA A 15 -3.08 0.40 -8.41
C ALA A 15 -1.91 0.15 -7.44
N GLN A 16 -1.04 -0.82 -7.75
CA GLN A 16 0.16 -1.08 -6.96
C GLN A 16 1.12 0.12 -6.96
N ASP A 17 1.35 0.73 -8.12
CA ASP A 17 2.23 1.89 -8.29
C ASP A 17 1.63 3.14 -7.60
N MET A 18 0.32 3.35 -7.70
CA MET A 18 -0.37 4.42 -6.98
C MET A 18 -0.29 4.24 -5.46
N LEU A 19 -0.43 3.01 -4.95
CA LEU A 19 -0.28 2.74 -3.52
C LEU A 19 1.17 2.97 -3.05
N ALA A 20 2.17 2.64 -3.88
CA ALA A 20 3.56 2.96 -3.59
C ALA A 20 3.77 4.48 -3.50
N PHE A 21 3.18 5.25 -4.41
CA PHE A 21 3.20 6.71 -4.34
C PHE A 21 2.53 7.23 -3.06
N VAL A 22 1.35 6.74 -2.69
CA VAL A 22 0.68 7.15 -1.44
C VAL A 22 1.54 6.84 -0.21
N HIS A 23 2.18 5.67 -0.18
CA HIS A 23 3.10 5.29 0.89
C HIS A 23 4.25 6.30 1.06
N ASP A 24 4.88 6.69 -0.05
CA ASP A 24 6.02 7.61 -0.05
C ASP A 24 5.61 9.04 0.40
N PHE A 25 4.36 9.44 0.15
CA PHE A 25 3.85 10.75 0.58
C PHE A 25 3.43 10.81 2.05
N ILE A 26 3.12 9.67 2.68
CA ILE A 26 2.82 9.63 4.12
C ILE A 26 4.10 9.90 4.96
N ASP A 27 5.29 9.66 4.40
CA ASP A 27 6.58 9.76 5.09
C ASP A 27 7.16 11.20 5.17
N ILE A 28 6.51 12.21 4.59
CA ILE A 28 7.05 13.60 4.52
C ILE A 28 7.01 14.33 5.88
N GLY A 29 6.46 13.71 6.92
CA GLY A 29 5.98 14.40 8.12
C GLY A 29 6.84 14.33 9.38
N HIS A 30 8.17 14.16 9.31
CA HIS A 30 8.99 14.13 10.53
C HIS A 30 9.15 15.51 11.22
N HIS A 31 8.82 16.63 10.55
CA HIS A 31 9.11 17.99 11.06
C HIS A 31 8.06 19.08 10.73
N THR A 32 6.85 18.74 10.29
CA THR A 32 5.97 19.75 9.69
C THR A 32 5.12 20.57 10.66
N PHE A 33 4.98 20.17 11.93
CA PHE A 33 4.16 20.92 12.87
C PHE A 33 4.93 21.29 14.15
N ASP A 34 5.46 22.51 14.16
CA ASP A 34 6.05 23.12 15.35
C ASP A 34 4.93 23.58 16.30
N PHE A 35 4.49 22.66 17.18
CA PHE A 35 3.43 22.92 18.16
C PHE A 35 3.81 24.01 19.17
N ASP A 36 5.11 24.16 19.48
CA ASP A 36 5.61 25.21 20.36
C ASP A 36 5.45 26.59 19.69
N ALA A 37 5.76 26.69 18.40
CA ALA A 37 5.51 27.91 17.61
C ALA A 37 4.02 28.19 17.38
N ALA A 38 3.19 27.16 17.26
CA ALA A 38 1.76 27.31 16.93
C ALA A 38 0.86 27.61 18.15
N PHE A 39 1.15 27.02 19.31
CA PHE A 39 0.26 27.08 20.48
C PHE A 39 0.92 27.69 21.73
N GLY A 40 2.24 27.91 21.71
CA GLY A 40 3.00 28.44 22.84
C GLY A 40 3.30 27.38 23.92
N PRO A 41 4.32 27.64 24.77
CA PRO A 41 4.90 26.65 25.69
C PRO A 41 3.96 26.15 26.80
N GLU A 42 2.83 26.82 27.03
CA GLU A 42 1.86 26.44 28.06
C GLU A 42 0.79 25.45 27.56
N LEU A 43 0.47 25.47 26.26
CA LEU A 43 -0.46 24.53 25.62
C LEU A 43 0.26 23.36 24.94
N SER A 44 1.56 23.50 24.66
CA SER A 44 2.37 22.42 24.09
C SER A 44 2.59 21.26 25.08
N ARG A 45 2.51 21.54 26.38
CA ARG A 45 2.70 20.54 27.43
C ARG A 45 1.44 19.70 27.63
N GLY A 46 1.48 18.47 27.13
CA GLY A 46 0.49 17.42 27.38
C GLY A 46 -0.46 17.18 26.21
N SER A 47 -1.34 18.14 25.89
CA SER A 47 -2.35 17.94 24.84
C SER A 47 -1.76 17.92 23.43
N ALA A 48 -0.83 18.83 23.12
CA ALA A 48 -0.15 18.84 21.83
C ALA A 48 0.72 17.60 21.63
N GLN A 49 1.47 17.20 22.67
CA GLN A 49 2.29 15.99 22.61
C GLN A 49 1.47 14.70 22.47
N ASN A 50 0.30 14.62 23.13
CA ASN A 50 -0.63 13.52 22.92
C ASN A 50 -1.25 13.50 21.52
N PHE A 51 -1.51 14.67 20.94
CA PHE A 51 -1.97 14.78 19.56
C PHE A 51 -0.89 14.33 18.59
N GLU A 52 0.34 14.81 18.77
CA GLU A 52 1.49 14.45 17.93
C GLU A 52 1.75 12.94 17.97
N ASN A 53 1.81 12.32 19.16
CA ASN A 53 1.97 10.87 19.27
C ASN A 53 0.87 10.10 18.54
N LYS A 54 -0.41 10.49 18.70
CA LYS A 54 -1.53 9.84 18.01
C LYS A 54 -1.51 10.07 16.51
N TRP A 55 -1.06 11.24 16.07
CA TRP A 55 -0.90 11.58 14.67
C TRP A 55 0.20 10.74 14.02
N GLU A 56 1.36 10.62 14.68
CA GLU A 56 2.45 9.74 14.28
C GLU A 56 2.01 8.28 14.21
N ASP A 57 1.32 7.79 15.25
CA ASP A 57 0.75 6.43 15.26
C ASP A 57 -0.22 6.21 14.09
N GLY A 58 -1.08 7.19 13.80
CA GLY A 58 -2.01 7.15 12.68
C GLY A 58 -1.30 7.08 11.31
N LYS A 59 -0.23 7.86 11.12
CA LYS A 59 0.61 7.79 9.90
C LYS A 59 1.25 6.41 9.74
N HIS A 60 1.84 5.86 10.80
CA HIS A 60 2.43 4.52 10.75
C HIS A 60 1.40 3.44 10.43
N GLN A 61 0.19 3.54 10.99
CA GLN A 61 -0.90 2.62 10.69
C GLN A 61 -1.32 2.71 9.22
N LEU A 62 -1.44 3.92 8.68
CA LEU A 62 -1.77 4.12 7.26
C LEU A 62 -0.67 3.57 6.34
N GLN A 63 0.60 3.83 6.64
CA GLN A 63 1.73 3.25 5.88
C GLN A 63 1.66 1.72 5.85
N ARG A 64 1.42 1.11 7.01
CA ARG A 64 1.30 -0.35 7.11
C ARG A 64 0.15 -0.89 6.27
N GLN A 65 -1.03 -0.28 6.34
CA GLN A 65 -2.20 -0.72 5.56
C GLN A 65 -1.96 -0.59 4.05
N VAL A 66 -1.37 0.53 3.61
CA VAL A 66 -1.03 0.75 2.20
C VAL A 66 -0.04 -0.29 1.70
N LYS A 67 0.98 -0.61 2.50
CA LYS A 67 1.93 -1.68 2.18
C LYS A 67 1.25 -3.04 2.09
N GLU A 68 0.42 -3.39 3.07
CA GLU A 68 -0.31 -4.68 3.07
C GLU A 68 -1.21 -4.83 1.83
N LEU A 69 -1.89 -3.76 1.41
CA LEU A 69 -2.69 -3.76 0.18
C LEU A 69 -1.83 -3.93 -1.08
N ARG A 70 -0.70 -3.21 -1.15
CA ARG A 70 0.26 -3.31 -2.27
C ARG A 70 0.82 -4.73 -2.39
N ASP A 71 1.18 -5.35 -1.27
CA ASP A 71 1.72 -6.71 -1.23
C ASP A 71 0.65 -7.74 -1.63
N ALA A 72 -0.60 -7.56 -1.19
CA ALA A 72 -1.72 -8.40 -1.59
C ALA A 72 -1.98 -8.34 -3.11
N ILE A 73 -1.95 -7.14 -3.71
CA ILE A 73 -2.07 -6.96 -5.16
C ILE A 73 -0.92 -7.67 -5.89
N GLY A 74 0.32 -7.54 -5.40
CA GLY A 74 1.47 -8.25 -5.96
C GLY A 74 1.28 -9.78 -5.92
N SER A 75 0.82 -10.32 -4.79
CA SER A 75 0.56 -11.76 -4.65
C SER A 75 -0.52 -12.27 -5.59
N ILE A 76 -1.54 -11.45 -5.87
CA ILE A 76 -2.58 -11.76 -6.87
C ILE A 76 -1.93 -11.87 -8.25
N LEU A 77 -1.17 -10.86 -8.68
CA LEU A 77 -0.49 -10.84 -9.98
C LEU A 77 0.46 -12.04 -10.15
N ASP A 78 1.28 -12.34 -9.14
CA ASP A 78 2.21 -13.48 -9.15
C ASP A 78 1.47 -14.83 -9.30
N SER A 79 0.32 -14.96 -8.63
CA SER A 79 -0.50 -16.18 -8.71
C SER A 79 -1.09 -16.37 -10.11
N PHE A 80 -1.46 -15.28 -10.78
CA PHE A 80 -1.96 -15.34 -12.15
C PHE A 80 -0.87 -15.66 -13.17
N ASP A 81 0.28 -14.97 -13.12
CA ASP A 81 1.40 -15.26 -14.02
C ASP A 81 1.86 -16.73 -13.87
N LYS A 82 1.90 -17.24 -12.63
CA LYS A 82 2.19 -18.66 -12.39
C LYS A 82 1.16 -19.59 -13.01
N THR A 83 -0.13 -19.27 -12.87
CA THR A 83 -1.22 -20.09 -13.44
C THR A 83 -1.16 -20.10 -14.96
N ASP A 84 -0.91 -18.94 -15.58
CA ASP A 84 -0.77 -18.82 -17.04
C ASP A 84 0.44 -19.59 -17.57
N GLN A 85 1.58 -19.51 -16.88
CA GLN A 85 2.78 -20.28 -17.24
C GLN A 85 2.54 -21.79 -17.12
N ASP A 86 1.83 -22.24 -16.09
CA ASP A 86 1.52 -23.66 -15.88
C ASP A 86 0.49 -24.17 -16.90
N ALA A 87 -0.47 -23.34 -17.30
CA ALA A 87 -1.40 -23.63 -18.39
C ALA A 87 -0.68 -23.72 -19.74
N ALA A 88 0.22 -22.78 -20.05
CA ALA A 88 1.02 -22.79 -21.28
C ALA A 88 1.92 -24.04 -21.38
N LYS A 89 2.59 -24.41 -20.30
CA LYS A 89 3.40 -25.64 -20.23
C LYS A 89 2.54 -26.90 -20.43
N SER A 90 1.33 -26.91 -19.88
CA SER A 90 0.41 -28.04 -20.02
C SER A 90 -0.09 -28.20 -21.46
N LEU A 91 -0.29 -27.09 -22.18
CA LEU A 91 -0.62 -27.10 -23.60
C LEU A 91 0.55 -27.59 -24.48
N ASP A 92 1.78 -27.17 -24.19
CA ASP A 92 2.99 -27.63 -24.91
C ASP A 92 3.29 -29.11 -24.65
N ALA A 93 3.02 -29.60 -23.42
CA ALA A 93 3.18 -31.00 -23.06
C ALA A 93 2.11 -31.92 -23.69
N GLY A 94 0.92 -31.42 -23.96
CA GLY A 94 -0.17 -32.16 -24.61
C GLY A 94 -0.09 -32.23 -26.14
N GLN A 95 0.81 -31.46 -26.77
CA GLN A 95 1.03 -31.45 -28.22
C GLN A 95 2.17 -32.39 -28.70
N ARG A 96 2.80 -33.15 -27.79
CA ARG A 96 3.75 -34.23 -28.12
C ARG A 96 3.11 -35.60 -27.96
#